data_AF-X1IHA2-F1
#
_entry.id   AF-X1IHA2-F1
#
_cell.length_a   1.000
_cell.length_b   1.000
_cell.length_c   1.000
_cell.angle_alpha   90.00
_cell.angle_beta   90.00
_cell.angle_gamma   90.00
#
_symmetry.space_group_name_H-M   'P 1'
#
loop_
_entity.id
_entity.type
_entity.pdbx_description
1 polymer ?
#
loop_
_entity_poly.entity_id
_entity_poly.type
_entity_poly.pdbx_seq_one_letter_code
_entity_poly.pdbx_strand_id
1 'polypeptide(L)'
;LNSQIKIKTWAKRICRENIEDLLNDVDIVVDALDNFETRYLLNEFCVKGRKPLVHAAVEGFYGQITTIVPGKTACLRCLFPNPPKKIKFPIIGVTAGLFGILEANEVIKLITGYGDNLRGKLFTYDLRQNKAECIEIKPNPSCPVCSESFGLRRQ
;
A
#
# COMPACT_ATOMS: atom_id res chain seq x y z
N LEU A 1 6.87 12.56 19.76
CA LEU A 1 8.17 12.29 19.08
C LEU A 1 9.07 11.49 20.03
N ASN A 2 9.94 10.62 19.49
CA ASN A 2 10.83 9.74 20.27
C ASN A 2 12.28 9.96 19.82
N SER A 3 13.18 10.32 20.73
CA SER A 3 14.59 10.60 20.43
C SER A 3 15.48 9.36 20.35
N GLN A 4 14.97 8.18 20.72
CA GLN A 4 15.73 6.93 20.73
C GLN A 4 15.73 6.21 19.37
N ILE A 5 14.91 6.66 18.41
CA ILE A 5 14.84 6.06 17.08
C ILE A 5 15.89 6.68 16.14
N LYS A 6 16.35 5.89 15.17
CA LYS A 6 17.18 6.38 14.07
C LYS A 6 16.29 6.74 12.89
N ILE A 7 16.42 7.97 12.39
CA ILE A 7 15.70 8.45 11.21
C ILE A 7 16.72 8.63 10.09
N LYS A 8 16.53 7.91 8.99
CA LYS A 8 17.29 8.09 7.74
C LYS A 8 16.38 8.74 6.71
N THR A 9 16.83 9.84 6.12
CA THR A 9 16.04 10.64 5.17
C THR A 9 16.72 10.73 3.83
N TRP A 10 15.92 10.81 2.77
CA TRP A 10 16.40 11.04 1.41
C TRP A 10 15.56 12.13 0.76
N ALA A 11 16.20 13.24 0.37
CA ALA A 11 15.58 14.31 -0.40
C ALA A 11 15.61 13.97 -1.91
N LYS A 12 15.00 12.84 -2.30
CA LYS A 12 14.97 12.35 -3.68
C LYS A 12 13.58 11.81 -4.01
N ARG A 13 13.16 11.97 -5.26
CA ARG A 13 11.98 11.27 -5.78
C ARG A 13 12.36 9.81 -6.05
N ILE A 14 11.50 8.88 -5.63
CA ILE A 14 11.67 7.45 -5.94
C ILE A 14 11.45 7.24 -7.44
N CYS A 15 12.37 6.53 -8.08
CA CYS A 15 12.33 6.14 -9.49
C CYS A 15 12.97 4.75 -9.69
N ARG A 16 12.88 4.19 -10.90
CA ARG A 16 13.36 2.81 -11.17
C ARG A 16 14.85 2.67 -10.91
N GLU A 17 15.61 3.74 -11.09
CA GLU A 17 17.06 3.77 -11.00
C GLU A 17 17.56 3.83 -9.55
N ASN A 18 16.71 4.23 -8.59
CA ASN A 18 17.14 4.43 -7.20
C ASN A 18 16.35 3.61 -6.16
N ILE A 19 15.21 3.00 -6.53
CA ILE A 19 14.33 2.36 -5.56
C ILE A 19 15.00 1.20 -4.82
N GLU A 20 15.84 0.42 -5.51
CA GLU A 20 16.57 -0.69 -4.89
C GLU A 20 17.54 -0.17 -3.84
N ASP A 21 18.42 0.78 -4.19
CA ASP A 21 19.38 1.40 -3.26
C ASP A 21 18.71 2.06 -2.04
N LEU A 22 17.51 2.62 -2.21
CA LEU A 22 16.80 3.32 -1.16
C LEU A 22 16.11 2.37 -0.17
N LEU A 23 15.53 1.27 -0.67
CA LEU A 23 14.57 0.46 0.09
C LEU A 23 14.99 -0.99 0.30
N ASN A 24 16.18 -1.42 -0.16
CA ASN A 24 16.61 -2.82 -0.05
C ASN A 24 16.65 -3.32 1.41
N ASP A 25 17.09 -2.47 2.34
CA ASP A 25 17.26 -2.83 3.76
C ASP A 25 15.98 -2.58 4.60
N VAL A 26 14.83 -2.28 3.97
CA VAL A 26 13.56 -2.01 4.67
C VAL A 26 12.75 -3.28 4.84
N ASP A 27 12.22 -3.51 6.05
CA ASP A 27 11.39 -4.68 6.35
C ASP A 27 9.93 -4.53 5.87
N ILE A 28 9.34 -3.34 6.09
CA ILE A 28 7.95 -3.02 5.77
C ILE A 28 7.90 -1.64 5.10
N VAL A 29 7.14 -1.54 4.00
CA VAL A 29 6.99 -0.32 3.23
C VAL A 29 5.61 0.29 3.48
N VAL A 30 5.53 1.62 3.56
CA VAL A 30 4.27 2.37 3.66
C VAL A 30 4.15 3.27 2.43
N ASP A 31 3.03 3.20 1.73
CA ASP A 31 2.74 4.00 0.54
C ASP A 31 1.96 5.27 0.89
N ALA A 32 2.70 6.34 1.14
CA ALA A 32 2.18 7.69 1.32
C ALA A 32 2.32 8.55 0.03
N LEU A 33 2.27 7.94 -1.16
CA LEU A 33 2.46 8.62 -2.45
C LEU A 33 1.15 9.17 -3.00
N ASP A 34 1.24 10.18 -3.86
CA ASP A 34 0.09 10.91 -4.43
C ASP A 34 -0.24 10.53 -5.89
N ASN A 35 0.51 9.61 -6.50
CA ASN A 35 0.37 9.29 -7.91
C ASN A 35 0.57 7.79 -8.19
N PHE A 36 -0.28 7.23 -9.07
CA PHE A 36 -0.27 5.80 -9.39
C PHE A 36 1.02 5.29 -10.01
N GLU A 37 1.77 6.14 -10.73
CA GLU A 37 3.02 5.75 -11.35
C GLU A 37 4.05 5.30 -10.31
N THR A 38 4.30 6.13 -9.29
CA THR A 38 5.25 5.78 -8.23
C THR A 38 4.69 4.69 -7.31
N ARG A 39 3.37 4.66 -7.06
CA ARG A 39 2.72 3.56 -6.30
C ARG A 39 2.92 2.21 -6.95
N TYR A 40 2.78 2.14 -8.28
CA TYR A 40 2.98 0.92 -9.03
C TYR A 40 4.44 0.47 -9.04
N LEU A 41 5.38 1.41 -9.19
CA LEU A 41 6.80 1.12 -9.03
C LEU A 41 7.11 0.55 -7.64
N LEU A 42 6.58 1.18 -6.59
CA LEU A 42 6.75 0.73 -5.21
C LEU A 42 6.17 -0.67 -5.00
N ASN A 43 4.98 -0.93 -5.54
CA ASN A 43 4.35 -2.25 -5.52
C ASN A 43 5.18 -3.32 -6.26
N GLU A 44 5.67 -3.02 -7.46
CA GLU A 44 6.55 -3.93 -8.23
C GLU A 44 7.80 -4.28 -7.42
N PHE A 45 8.45 -3.28 -6.82
CA PHE A 45 9.61 -3.49 -5.94
C PHE A 45 9.28 -4.35 -4.72
N CYS A 46 8.18 -4.06 -4.02
CA CYS A 46 7.78 -4.81 -2.83
C CYS A 46 7.44 -6.27 -3.17
N VAL A 47 6.73 -6.51 -4.28
CA VAL A 47 6.42 -7.87 -4.74
C VAL A 47 7.69 -8.65 -5.08
N LYS A 48 8.62 -8.05 -5.84
CA LYS A 48 9.91 -8.68 -6.18
C LYS A 48 10.74 -9.00 -4.94
N GLY A 49 10.84 -8.05 -4.00
CA GLY A 49 11.61 -8.18 -2.76
C GLY A 49 10.90 -8.93 -1.63
N ARG A 50 9.66 -9.41 -1.86
CA ARG A 50 8.79 -10.03 -0.83
C ARG A 50 8.61 -9.18 0.44
N LYS A 51 8.57 -7.85 0.26
CA LYS A 51 8.38 -6.88 1.36
C LYS A 51 6.89 -6.57 1.53
N PRO A 52 6.33 -6.67 2.75
CA PRO A 52 4.99 -6.17 3.02
C PRO A 52 4.86 -4.68 2.68
N LEU A 53 3.71 -4.33 2.09
CA LEU A 53 3.37 -2.96 1.71
C LEU A 53 2.03 -2.60 2.34
N VAL A 54 2.01 -1.57 3.17
CA VAL A 54 0.77 -0.94 3.64
C VAL A 54 0.44 0.20 2.69
N HIS A 55 -0.73 0.13 2.06
CA HIS A 55 -1.15 1.10 1.05
C HIS A 55 -2.44 1.79 1.47
N ALA A 56 -2.42 3.12 1.51
CA ALA A 56 -3.61 3.93 1.58
C ALA A 56 -3.74 4.93 0.42
N ALA A 57 -4.98 5.35 0.17
CA ALA A 57 -5.29 6.42 -0.75
C ALA A 57 -6.50 7.21 -0.27
N VAL A 58 -6.53 8.50 -0.55
CA VAL A 58 -7.62 9.41 -0.14
C VAL A 58 -8.04 10.32 -1.28
N GLU A 59 -9.31 10.68 -1.29
CA GLU A 59 -9.93 11.65 -2.20
C GLU A 59 -11.09 12.35 -1.46
N GLY A 60 -11.00 13.66 -1.26
CA GLY A 60 -12.00 14.40 -0.47
C GLY A 60 -12.23 13.80 0.94
N PHE A 61 -13.45 13.31 1.19
CA PHE A 61 -13.87 12.62 2.43
C PHE A 61 -13.79 11.09 2.35
N TYR A 62 -13.36 10.55 1.21
CA TYR A 62 -13.23 9.13 1.02
C TYR A 62 -11.78 8.69 1.18
N GLY A 63 -11.57 7.56 1.83
CA GLY A 63 -10.28 6.90 1.78
C GLY A 63 -10.39 5.39 1.80
N GLN A 64 -9.27 4.76 1.48
CA GLN A 64 -9.13 3.31 1.45
C GLN A 64 -7.75 2.88 1.93
N ILE A 65 -7.66 1.69 2.51
CA ILE A 65 -6.41 1.09 3.00
C ILE A 65 -6.44 -0.43 2.84
N THR A 66 -5.30 -1.00 2.52
CA THR A 66 -5.07 -2.44 2.46
C THR A 66 -3.63 -2.77 2.86
N THR A 67 -3.43 -4.01 3.34
CA THR A 67 -2.09 -4.53 3.65
C THR A 67 -1.73 -5.62 2.66
N ILE A 68 -0.77 -5.34 1.80
CA ILE A 68 -0.28 -6.24 0.76
C ILE A 68 0.88 -7.05 1.32
N VAL A 69 0.76 -8.37 1.32
CA VAL A 69 1.83 -9.32 1.67
C VAL A 69 2.13 -10.17 0.43
N PRO A 70 3.25 -9.93 -0.27
CA PRO A 70 3.59 -10.64 -1.49
C PRO A 70 3.55 -12.17 -1.33
N GLY A 71 2.97 -12.85 -2.33
CA GLY A 71 2.77 -14.30 -2.33
C GLY A 71 1.66 -14.81 -1.39
N LYS A 72 1.02 -13.92 -0.61
CA LYS A 72 -0.12 -14.26 0.26
C LYS A 72 -1.39 -13.48 -0.09
N THR A 73 -1.27 -12.24 -0.56
CA THR A 73 -2.42 -11.38 -0.89
C THR A 73 -2.30 -10.77 -2.29
N ALA A 74 -3.43 -10.34 -2.85
CA ALA A 74 -3.44 -9.56 -4.08
C ALA A 74 -2.50 -8.34 -3.96
N CYS A 75 -1.77 -8.02 -5.03
CA CYS A 75 -0.93 -6.81 -5.09
C CYS A 75 -1.73 -5.62 -5.63
N LEU A 76 -1.15 -4.41 -5.62
CA LEU A 76 -1.84 -3.20 -6.06
C LEU A 76 -2.33 -3.28 -7.52
N ARG A 77 -1.59 -3.94 -8.42
CA ARG A 77 -2.01 -4.19 -9.81
C ARG A 77 -3.14 -5.20 -9.95
N CYS A 78 -3.44 -6.00 -8.92
CA CYS A 78 -4.67 -6.80 -8.91
C CYS A 78 -5.89 -5.92 -8.63
N LEU A 79 -5.78 -4.97 -7.69
CA LEU A 79 -6.87 -4.05 -7.34
C LEU A 79 -7.12 -3.02 -8.45
N PHE A 80 -6.05 -2.43 -8.96
CA PHE A 80 -6.08 -1.38 -9.98
C PHE A 80 -5.18 -1.80 -11.14
N PRO A 81 -5.67 -2.63 -12.09
CA PRO A 81 -4.87 -3.10 -13.22
C PRO A 81 -4.34 -1.99 -14.11
N ASN A 82 -5.19 -0.97 -14.31
CA ASN A 82 -4.87 0.26 -15.02
C ASN A 82 -4.97 1.43 -14.04
N PRO A 83 -4.10 2.46 -14.16
CA PRO A 83 -4.25 3.66 -13.36
C PRO A 83 -5.62 4.29 -13.67
N PRO A 84 -6.39 4.72 -12.66
CA PRO A 84 -7.59 5.49 -12.90
C PRO A 84 -7.24 6.80 -13.62
N LYS A 85 -8.23 7.42 -14.24
CA LYS A 85 -8.03 8.70 -14.94
C LYS A 85 -7.40 9.72 -13.99
N LYS A 86 -6.35 10.40 -14.45
CA LYS A 86 -5.71 11.49 -13.70
C LYS A 86 -6.71 12.64 -13.57
N ILE A 87 -7.39 12.71 -12.44
CA ILE A 87 -8.24 13.83 -12.08
C ILE A 87 -7.67 14.42 -10.80
N LYS A 88 -7.46 15.74 -10.78
CA LYS A 88 -7.05 16.44 -9.57
C LYS A 88 -8.30 16.72 -8.75
N PHE A 89 -8.38 16.14 -7.56
CA PHE A 89 -9.43 16.42 -6.59
C PHE A 89 -8.81 17.02 -5.33
N PRO A 90 -9.50 17.95 -4.65
CA PRO A 90 -9.07 18.43 -3.35
C PRO A 90 -9.11 17.30 -2.32
N ILE A 91 -8.20 17.35 -1.36
CA ILE A 91 -8.19 16.43 -0.20
C ILE A 91 -8.57 17.18 1.07
N ILE A 92 -9.25 16.49 1.99
CA ILE A 92 -9.48 16.99 3.34
C ILE A 92 -8.36 16.46 4.24
N GLY A 93 -7.68 17.36 4.95
CA GLY A 93 -6.54 17.00 5.80
C GLY A 93 -6.89 15.97 6.87
N VAL A 94 -8.12 15.99 7.39
CA VAL A 94 -8.62 14.98 8.35
C VAL A 94 -8.67 13.59 7.73
N THR A 95 -9.11 13.46 6.47
CA THR A 95 -9.11 12.17 5.76
C THR A 95 -7.69 11.65 5.61
N ALA A 96 -6.75 12.48 5.15
CA ALA A 96 -5.35 12.10 5.01
C ALA A 96 -4.72 11.70 6.36
N GLY A 97 -4.97 12.47 7.42
CA GLY A 97 -4.48 12.19 8.77
C GLY A 97 -5.02 10.88 9.34
N LEU A 98 -6.33 10.62 9.16
CA LEU A 98 -6.94 9.37 9.61
C LEU A 98 -6.31 8.16 8.91
N PHE A 99 -6.17 8.21 7.59
CA PHE A 99 -5.59 7.09 6.84
C PHE A 99 -4.10 6.89 7.15
N GLY A 100 -3.32 7.95 7.36
CA GLY A 100 -1.94 7.82 7.84
C GLY A 100 -1.83 7.16 9.23
N ILE A 101 -2.78 7.44 10.15
CA ILE A 101 -2.87 6.75 11.45
C ILE A 101 -3.19 5.27 11.26
N LEU A 102 -4.13 4.94 10.36
CA LEU A 102 -4.48 3.55 10.05
C LEU A 102 -3.30 2.81 9.43
N GLU A 103 -2.51 3.46 8.55
CA GLU A 103 -1.29 2.86 8.00
C GLU A 103 -0.26 2.53 9.09
N ALA A 104 0.00 3.48 10.00
CA ALA A 104 0.89 3.24 11.14
C ALA A 104 0.39 2.09 12.02
N ASN A 105 -0.92 1.98 12.25
CA ASN A 105 -1.52 0.88 12.99
C ASN A 105 -1.33 -0.48 12.28
N GLU A 106 -1.50 -0.54 10.95
CA GLU A 106 -1.22 -1.75 10.18
C GLU A 106 0.25 -2.18 10.28
N VAL A 107 1.19 -1.22 10.26
CA VAL A 107 2.63 -1.50 10.46
C VAL A 107 2.90 -2.06 11.86
N ILE A 108 2.32 -1.47 12.91
CA ILE A 108 2.49 -1.97 14.28
C ILE A 108 2.01 -3.42 14.39
N LYS A 109 0.85 -3.74 13.82
CA LYS A 109 0.32 -5.13 13.81
C LYS A 109 1.21 -6.09 13.00
N LEU A 110 1.78 -5.63 11.89
CA LEU A 110 2.75 -6.42 11.11
C LEU A 110 4.01 -6.74 11.92
N ILE A 111 4.58 -5.75 12.61
CA ILE A 111 5.81 -5.90 13.39
C ILE A 111 5.58 -6.80 14.61
N THR A 112 4.50 -6.56 15.34
CA THR A 112 4.22 -7.24 16.62
C THR A 112 3.57 -8.62 16.44
N GLY A 113 2.94 -8.87 15.28
CA GLY A 113 2.11 -10.04 15.06
C GLY A 113 0.81 -10.04 15.88
N TYR A 114 0.47 -8.93 16.54
CA TYR A 114 -0.71 -8.81 17.39
C TYR A 114 -1.89 -8.20 16.62
N GLY A 115 -3.02 -8.90 16.59
CA GLY A 115 -4.24 -8.47 15.91
C GLY A 115 -4.27 -8.78 14.41
N ASP A 116 -5.40 -8.47 13.78
CA ASP A 116 -5.63 -8.80 12.37
C ASP A 116 -5.30 -7.62 11.46
N ASN A 117 -4.36 -7.83 10.54
CA ASN A 117 -4.12 -6.89 9.44
C ASN A 117 -5.23 -6.93 8.38
N LEU A 118 -5.32 -5.89 7.57
CA LEU A 118 -6.15 -5.80 6.35
C LEU A 118 -5.58 -6.62 5.17
N ARG A 119 -4.98 -7.78 5.46
CA ARG A 119 -4.42 -8.69 4.45
C ARG A 119 -5.55 -9.28 3.62
N GLY A 120 -5.50 -9.06 2.30
CA GLY A 120 -6.52 -9.55 1.37
C GLY A 120 -7.88 -8.84 1.53
N LYS A 121 -7.89 -7.68 2.18
CA LYS A 121 -9.09 -6.87 2.40
C LYS A 121 -8.82 -5.41 2.01
N LEU A 122 -9.80 -4.76 1.39
CA LEU A 122 -9.81 -3.32 1.16
C LEU A 122 -10.78 -2.73 2.17
N PHE A 123 -10.26 -2.01 3.15
CA PHE A 123 -11.09 -1.20 4.03
C PHE A 123 -11.30 0.16 3.38
N THR A 124 -12.56 0.61 3.33
CA THR A 124 -12.94 1.91 2.78
C THR A 124 -13.74 2.67 3.83
N TYR A 125 -13.63 4.00 3.81
CA TYR A 125 -14.39 4.85 4.71
C TYR A 125 -14.80 6.15 4.02
N ASP A 126 -16.11 6.37 3.89
CA ASP A 126 -16.70 7.67 3.53
C ASP A 126 -16.96 8.45 4.84
N LEU A 127 -16.09 9.42 5.14
CA LEU A 127 -16.19 10.27 6.33
C LEU A 127 -17.36 11.26 6.26
N ARG A 128 -17.87 11.57 5.07
CA ARG A 128 -19.06 12.44 4.92
C ARG A 128 -20.31 11.69 5.36
N GLN A 129 -20.38 10.38 5.12
CA GLN A 129 -21.52 9.54 5.50
C GLN A 129 -21.30 8.71 6.76
N ASN A 130 -20.09 8.71 7.33
CA ASN A 130 -19.65 7.80 8.38
C ASN A 130 -19.92 6.32 8.04
N LYS A 131 -19.67 5.94 6.78
CA LYS A 131 -19.91 4.58 6.29
C LYS A 131 -18.60 3.87 5.99
N ALA A 132 -18.33 2.80 6.75
CA ALA A 132 -17.17 1.95 6.57
C ALA A 132 -17.56 0.64 5.88
N GLU A 133 -16.73 0.17 4.96
CA GLU A 133 -16.89 -1.13 4.30
C GLU A 133 -15.56 -1.88 4.30
N CYS A 134 -15.63 -3.22 4.34
CA CYS A 134 -14.47 -4.09 4.24
C CYS A 134 -14.73 -5.12 3.14
N ILE A 135 -13.99 -5.01 2.05
CA ILE A 135 -14.21 -5.78 0.82
C ILE A 135 -13.09 -6.81 0.70
N GLU A 136 -13.42 -8.07 0.46
CA GLU A 136 -12.40 -9.09 0.19
C GLU A 136 -11.76 -8.91 -1.18
N ILE A 137 -10.44 -9.09 -1.24
CA ILE A 137 -9.65 -8.94 -2.46
C ILE A 137 -8.99 -10.27 -2.79
N LYS A 138 -9.18 -10.72 -4.04
CA LYS A 138 -8.57 -11.95 -4.55
C LYS A 138 -7.41 -11.62 -5.48
N PRO A 139 -6.29 -12.37 -5.43
CA PRO A 139 -5.23 -12.26 -6.43
C PRO A 139 -5.78 -12.51 -7.83
N ASN A 140 -5.34 -11.72 -8.81
CA ASN A 140 -5.62 -11.97 -10.21
C ASN A 140 -4.56 -12.97 -10.76
N PRO A 141 -4.95 -14.17 -11.22
CA PRO A 141 -4.03 -15.16 -11.77
C PRO A 141 -3.23 -14.67 -12.97
N SER A 142 -3.75 -13.68 -13.72
CA SER A 142 -3.09 -13.07 -14.87
C SER A 142 -2.41 -11.74 -14.53
N CYS A 143 -2.21 -11.41 -13.24
CA CYS A 143 -1.54 -10.18 -12.84
C CYS A 143 -0.10 -10.15 -13.38
N PRO A 144 0.33 -9.10 -14.10
CA PRO A 144 1.69 -9.01 -14.65
C PRO A 144 2.77 -8.82 -13.58
N VAL A 145 2.38 -8.56 -12.32
CA VAL A 145 3.32 -8.29 -11.23
C VAL A 145 3.44 -9.46 -10.26
N CYS A 146 2.33 -10.01 -9.76
CA CYS A 146 2.37 -10.98 -8.66
C CYS A 146 1.91 -12.40 -9.03
N SER A 147 1.49 -12.67 -10.27
CA SER A 147 0.99 -14.01 -10.66
C SER A 147 2.01 -15.13 -10.39
N GLU A 148 3.29 -14.87 -10.69
CA GLU A 148 4.39 -15.81 -10.44
C GLU A 148 4.68 -16.01 -8.95
N SER A 149 4.44 -14.99 -8.12
CA SER A 149 4.66 -15.07 -6.67
C SER A 149 3.72 -16.05 -5.97
N PHE A 150 2.61 -16.43 -6.62
CA PHE A 150 1.66 -17.41 -6.12
C PHE A 150 1.87 -18.83 -6.70
N GLY A 151 2.84 -19.02 -7.59
CA GLY A 151 2.95 -20.28 -8.34
C GLY A 151 1.74 -20.57 -9.24
N LEU A 152 0.94 -19.54 -9.60
CA LEU A 152 -0.35 -19.68 -10.29
C LEU A 152 -0.25 -19.70 -11.83
N ARG A 153 0.95 -19.78 -12.42
CA ARG A 153 1.04 -20.13 -13.85
C ARG A 153 0.72 -21.62 -13.99
N ARG A 154 -0.55 -21.90 -14.32
CA ARG A 154 -0.98 -23.18 -14.89
C ARG A 154 -0.06 -23.51 -16.07
N GLN A 155 0.35 -24.78 -16.11
CA GLN A 155 0.83 -25.44 -17.33
C GLN A 155 -0.13 -25.21 -18.49
#